data_AF-A0A6N2L1H2-F1
#
_entry.id   AF-A0A6N2L1H2-F1
#
_cell.length_a   1.000
_cell.length_b   1.000
_cell.length_c   1.000
_cell.angle_alpha   90.00
_cell.angle_beta   90.00
_cell.angle_gamma   90.00
#
_symmetry.space_group_name_H-M   'P 1'
#
loop_
_entity.id
_entity.type
_entity.pdbx_description
1 polymer ?
#
loop_
_entity_poly.entity_id
_entity_poly.type
_entity_poly.pdbx_seq_one_letter_code
_entity_poly.pdbx_strand_id
1 'polypeptide(L)'
;MEEFKQVHAQVLKWENSFCASNLVATCALSGWGSMDYACSIFRQIDQPGTFEFNTMIRGYVNAMNMENALFLFSEMLERGVESDNFTYPALLKACARLRSIEEGMQIHGYIFKRGLEGDLFVQNSLINMYGKCGKIKHSCSVFEQMDYRDVASWSAIIAAHASLGLWSECLSIFGEMRREGSCRAEESILVSVLSACTHLGDLDLGRCTHVTLLRNIREMNVIVQTSLMDMYVKCGCVEKSLSLFQTMVKKNQLSYSVMISGFAMHGRGVEALQVFSDMLEEGLEPDDFVYLGVLSACNHAGLVDEGLHCFDRMKLEHGIEPTIQHYGCIVHLMGRAGMLNDALDLIRSMPIKPNEVVWRSLLSASKFHHNLVLGEIAYKSLGELNSSNPGDYVVLSNMYARAKRWEDVAKIRTEMALRGFIQTPGYSLVEVERKIYKFVSQDMSHPQCRGIYEMIHQMEWQLKFEGYSPDTSQVLFDVDEEEKRERLKAHSQKLAMAFALIHTSQGAPIRIARNLRMCNDCHTYTKLISVIYQRKITVRERNRFHHFKDGTCSCGDYCF
;
A
#
# COMPACT_ATOMS: atom_id res chain seq x y z
N MET A 1 -23.37 -25.36 -27.08
CA MET A 1 -24.54 -24.49 -27.32
C MET A 1 -25.49 -25.04 -28.37
N GLU A 2 -25.02 -25.55 -29.51
CA GLU A 2 -25.91 -26.06 -30.57
C GLU A 2 -26.75 -27.27 -30.12
N GLU A 3 -26.13 -28.27 -29.49
CA GLU A 3 -26.82 -29.43 -28.89
C GLU A 3 -27.83 -29.00 -27.80
N PHE A 4 -27.51 -27.97 -27.03
CA PHE A 4 -28.38 -27.44 -25.99
C PHE A 4 -29.64 -26.78 -26.60
N LYS A 5 -29.50 -26.05 -27.71
CA LYS A 5 -30.64 -25.49 -28.45
C LYS A 5 -31.56 -26.59 -29.00
N GLN A 6 -30.99 -27.73 -29.42
CA GLN A 6 -31.77 -28.89 -29.87
C GLN A 6 -32.58 -29.51 -28.73
N VAL A 7 -31.98 -29.65 -27.54
CA VAL A 7 -32.69 -30.11 -26.33
C VAL A 7 -33.81 -29.13 -25.95
N HIS A 8 -33.55 -27.83 -25.98
CA HIS A 8 -34.58 -26.81 -25.71
C HIS A 8 -35.73 -26.89 -26.72
N ALA A 9 -35.46 -27.06 -28.02
CA ALA A 9 -36.51 -27.22 -29.03
C ALA A 9 -37.38 -28.46 -28.81
N GLN A 10 -36.81 -29.56 -28.30
CA GLN A 10 -37.57 -30.76 -27.93
C GLN A 10 -38.44 -30.53 -26.69
N VAL A 11 -37.93 -29.78 -25.71
CA VAL A 11 -38.68 -29.39 -24.50
C VAL A 11 -39.88 -28.49 -24.83
N LEU A 12 -39.71 -27.52 -25.74
CA LEU A 12 -40.81 -26.66 -26.21
C LEU A 12 -41.93 -27.48 -26.86
N LYS A 13 -41.60 -28.57 -27.56
CA LYS A 13 -42.57 -29.47 -28.18
C LYS A 13 -43.41 -30.25 -27.16
N TRP A 14 -42.96 -30.37 -25.92
CA TRP A 14 -43.59 -31.16 -24.86
C TRP A 14 -44.28 -30.28 -23.78
N GLU A 15 -44.34 -28.95 -23.97
CA GLU A 15 -45.02 -27.96 -23.11
C GLU A 15 -44.75 -28.11 -21.60
N ASN A 16 -43.51 -28.43 -21.22
CA ASN A 16 -43.16 -28.68 -19.83
C ASN A 16 -42.46 -27.47 -19.19
N SER A 17 -43.22 -26.67 -18.42
CA SER A 17 -42.72 -25.47 -17.73
C SER A 17 -41.56 -25.74 -16.77
N PHE A 18 -41.53 -26.91 -16.10
CA PHE A 18 -40.45 -27.32 -15.19
C PHE A 18 -39.11 -27.54 -15.93
N CYS A 19 -39.16 -27.99 -17.18
CA CYS A 19 -37.96 -28.13 -18.01
C CYS A 19 -37.42 -26.77 -18.46
N ALA A 20 -38.28 -25.77 -18.69
CA ALA A 20 -37.86 -24.42 -19.07
C ALA A 20 -37.05 -23.74 -17.96
N SER A 21 -37.46 -23.85 -16.69
CA SER A 21 -36.75 -23.30 -15.54
C SER A 21 -35.33 -23.85 -15.38
N ASN A 22 -35.16 -25.16 -15.56
CA ASN A 22 -33.85 -25.81 -15.51
C ASN A 22 -32.96 -25.44 -16.70
N LEU A 23 -33.55 -25.25 -17.89
CA LEU A 23 -32.83 -24.76 -19.05
C LEU A 23 -32.33 -23.32 -18.85
N VAL A 24 -33.16 -22.44 -18.26
CA VAL A 24 -32.76 -21.08 -17.86
C VAL A 24 -31.58 -21.13 -16.89
N ALA A 25 -31.65 -21.95 -15.84
CA ALA A 25 -30.57 -22.10 -14.87
C ALA A 25 -29.26 -22.60 -15.49
N THR A 26 -29.36 -23.59 -16.38
CA THR A 26 -28.19 -24.13 -17.08
C THR A 26 -27.54 -23.05 -17.96
N CYS A 27 -28.33 -22.28 -18.71
CA CYS A 27 -27.81 -21.20 -19.55
C CYS A 27 -27.26 -20.01 -18.79
N ALA A 28 -27.92 -19.59 -17.70
CA ALA A 28 -27.59 -18.37 -16.98
C ALA A 28 -26.39 -18.54 -16.03
N LEU A 29 -26.16 -19.76 -15.52
CA LEU A 29 -25.19 -20.01 -14.44
C LEU A 29 -23.97 -20.83 -14.87
N SER A 30 -24.01 -21.52 -16.02
CA SER A 30 -22.87 -22.32 -16.49
C SER A 30 -21.82 -21.47 -17.19
N GLY A 31 -20.53 -21.81 -17.01
CA GLY A 31 -19.42 -21.09 -17.64
C GLY A 31 -19.39 -21.12 -19.18
N TRP A 32 -20.14 -22.03 -19.81
CA TRP A 32 -20.32 -22.14 -21.27
C TRP A 32 -21.70 -21.64 -21.76
N GLY A 33 -22.54 -21.17 -20.84
CA GLY A 33 -23.90 -20.71 -21.13
C GLY A 33 -23.93 -19.34 -21.80
N SER A 34 -25.11 -18.94 -22.30
CA SER A 34 -25.35 -17.63 -22.90
C SER A 34 -26.47 -16.92 -22.16
N MET A 35 -26.16 -15.75 -21.60
CA MET A 35 -27.14 -14.94 -20.88
C MET A 35 -28.26 -14.46 -21.82
N ASP A 36 -27.93 -14.06 -23.05
CA ASP A 36 -28.94 -13.68 -24.05
C ASP A 36 -29.89 -14.82 -24.37
N TYR A 37 -29.35 -16.04 -24.46
CA TYR A 37 -30.19 -17.22 -24.67
C TYR A 37 -31.04 -17.52 -23.43
N ALA A 38 -30.49 -17.43 -22.22
CA ALA A 38 -31.26 -17.55 -20.98
C ALA A 38 -32.43 -16.55 -20.93
N CYS A 39 -32.19 -15.29 -21.31
CA CYS A 39 -33.23 -14.26 -21.42
C CYS A 39 -34.31 -14.65 -22.43
N SER A 40 -33.92 -15.23 -23.56
CA SER A 40 -34.88 -15.67 -24.60
C SER A 40 -35.80 -16.79 -24.10
N ILE A 41 -35.28 -17.73 -23.30
CA ILE A 41 -36.06 -18.81 -22.69
C ILE A 41 -36.95 -18.25 -21.58
N PHE A 42 -36.39 -17.40 -20.71
CA PHE A 42 -37.13 -16.78 -19.61
C PHE A 42 -38.36 -15.99 -20.09
N ARG A 43 -38.24 -15.25 -21.20
CA ARG A 43 -39.36 -14.50 -21.80
C ARG A 43 -40.46 -15.39 -22.38
N GLN A 44 -40.19 -16.67 -22.63
CA GLN A 44 -41.18 -17.64 -23.11
C GLN A 44 -41.95 -18.32 -21.95
N ILE A 45 -41.56 -18.06 -20.71
CA ILE A 45 -42.27 -18.56 -19.53
C ILE A 45 -43.43 -17.61 -19.24
N ASP A 46 -44.67 -18.11 -19.34
CA ASP A 46 -45.88 -17.29 -19.13
C ASP A 46 -45.99 -16.74 -17.70
N GLN A 47 -45.67 -17.58 -16.71
CA GLN A 47 -45.69 -17.23 -15.28
C GLN A 47 -44.38 -17.65 -14.59
N PRO A 48 -43.30 -16.86 -14.75
CA PRO A 48 -42.04 -17.12 -14.05
C PRO A 48 -42.24 -16.89 -12.55
N GLY A 49 -41.83 -17.88 -11.74
CA GLY A 49 -41.85 -17.82 -10.29
C GLY A 49 -40.54 -17.30 -9.71
N THR A 50 -40.44 -17.35 -8.38
CA THR A 50 -39.27 -16.88 -7.62
C THR A 50 -37.97 -17.54 -8.07
N PHE A 51 -38.00 -18.83 -8.41
CA PHE A 51 -36.81 -19.56 -8.84
C PHE A 51 -36.22 -19.03 -10.16
N GLU A 52 -37.06 -18.78 -11.16
CA GLU A 52 -36.63 -18.30 -12.48
C GLU A 52 -36.07 -16.88 -12.36
N PHE A 53 -36.74 -16.01 -11.60
CA PHE A 53 -36.26 -14.66 -11.30
C PHE A 53 -34.90 -14.68 -10.57
N ASN A 54 -34.78 -15.44 -9.48
CA ASN A 54 -33.53 -15.57 -8.73
C ASN A 54 -32.38 -16.08 -9.61
N THR A 55 -32.67 -17.04 -10.48
CA THR A 55 -31.71 -17.59 -11.43
C THR A 55 -31.20 -16.53 -12.39
N MET A 56 -32.11 -15.76 -12.99
CA MET A 56 -31.76 -14.71 -13.94
C MET A 56 -31.02 -13.54 -13.27
N ILE A 57 -31.45 -13.11 -12.08
CA ILE A 57 -30.75 -12.07 -11.29
C ILE A 57 -29.30 -12.52 -11.00
N ARG A 58 -29.10 -13.76 -10.55
CA ARG A 58 -27.76 -14.33 -10.32
C ARG A 58 -26.95 -14.42 -11.61
N GLY A 59 -27.57 -14.82 -12.71
CA GLY A 59 -26.95 -14.87 -14.04
C GLY A 59 -26.41 -13.50 -14.47
N TYR A 60 -27.21 -12.45 -14.36
CA TYR A 60 -26.80 -11.08 -14.68
C TYR A 60 -25.63 -10.60 -13.80
N VAL A 61 -25.66 -10.87 -12.49
CA VAL A 61 -24.56 -10.53 -11.58
C VAL A 61 -23.27 -11.29 -11.92
N ASN A 62 -23.37 -12.55 -12.37
CA ASN A 62 -22.22 -13.33 -12.83
C ASN A 62 -21.67 -12.81 -14.16
N ALA A 63 -22.55 -12.38 -15.07
CA ALA A 63 -22.21 -11.76 -16.35
C ALA A 63 -21.76 -10.28 -16.24
N MET A 64 -21.51 -9.79 -15.02
CA MET A 64 -21.09 -8.42 -14.73
C MET A 64 -22.10 -7.32 -15.14
N ASN A 65 -23.38 -7.66 -15.31
CA ASN A 65 -24.44 -6.72 -15.65
C ASN A 65 -25.34 -6.44 -14.44
N MET A 66 -24.89 -5.53 -13.57
CA MET A 66 -25.58 -5.24 -12.30
C MET A 66 -26.91 -4.51 -12.48
N GLU A 67 -27.01 -3.62 -13.48
CA GLU A 67 -28.21 -2.81 -13.74
C GLU A 67 -29.39 -3.69 -14.14
N ASN A 68 -29.17 -4.65 -15.05
CA ASN A 68 -30.23 -5.58 -15.45
C ASN A 68 -30.66 -6.51 -14.30
N ALA A 69 -29.77 -6.83 -13.37
CA ALA A 69 -30.14 -7.59 -12.17
C ALA A 69 -31.13 -6.80 -11.28
N LEU A 70 -30.91 -5.49 -11.11
CA LEU A 70 -31.81 -4.60 -10.37
C LEU A 70 -33.12 -4.35 -11.13
N PHE A 71 -33.07 -4.15 -12.45
CA PHE A 71 -34.26 -4.01 -13.28
C PHE A 71 -35.17 -5.25 -13.19
N LEU A 72 -34.57 -6.44 -13.25
CA LEU A 72 -35.33 -7.69 -13.18
C LEU A 72 -35.98 -7.90 -11.80
N PHE A 73 -35.39 -7.34 -10.73
CA PHE A 73 -36.05 -7.31 -9.42
C PHE A 73 -37.25 -6.37 -9.40
N SER A 74 -37.17 -5.20 -10.04
CA SER A 74 -38.35 -4.33 -10.20
C SER A 74 -39.47 -5.04 -10.96
N GLU A 75 -39.14 -5.75 -12.05
CA GLU A 75 -40.10 -6.56 -12.81
C GLU A 75 -40.73 -7.68 -11.97
N MET A 76 -39.93 -8.36 -11.14
CA MET A 76 -40.40 -9.38 -10.20
C MET A 76 -41.46 -8.81 -9.23
N LEU A 77 -41.20 -7.62 -8.68
CA LEU A 77 -42.12 -6.94 -7.77
C LEU A 77 -43.40 -6.46 -8.47
N GLU A 78 -43.29 -5.92 -9.69
CA GLU A 78 -44.43 -5.46 -10.50
C GLU A 78 -45.38 -6.62 -10.86
N ARG A 79 -44.82 -7.81 -11.10
CA ARG A 79 -45.59 -9.03 -11.36
C ARG A 79 -46.15 -9.68 -10.09
N GLY A 80 -45.91 -9.11 -8.91
CA GLY A 80 -46.35 -9.66 -7.63
C GLY A 80 -45.66 -10.97 -7.24
N VAL A 81 -44.49 -11.27 -7.82
CA VAL A 81 -43.74 -12.48 -7.50
C VAL A 81 -42.95 -12.24 -6.21
N GLU A 82 -43.13 -13.15 -5.27
CA GLU A 82 -42.54 -13.09 -3.94
C GLU A 82 -41.02 -13.27 -3.96
N SER A 83 -40.28 -12.32 -3.39
CA SER A 83 -38.82 -12.43 -3.17
C SER A 83 -38.50 -13.14 -1.86
N ASP A 84 -37.36 -13.85 -1.85
CA ASP A 84 -36.91 -14.71 -0.76
C ASP A 84 -35.45 -14.42 -0.36
N ASN A 85 -34.93 -15.20 0.58
CA ASN A 85 -33.56 -15.07 1.06
C ASN A 85 -32.48 -15.41 0.01
N PHE A 86 -32.84 -16.02 -1.13
CA PHE A 86 -31.93 -16.24 -2.26
C PHE A 86 -31.91 -15.08 -3.25
N THR A 87 -32.98 -14.26 -3.30
CA THR A 87 -33.05 -13.06 -4.16
C THR A 87 -32.04 -12.00 -3.70
N TYR A 88 -32.07 -11.65 -2.42
CA TYR A 88 -31.38 -10.46 -1.91
C TYR A 88 -29.86 -10.49 -1.93
N PRO A 89 -29.17 -11.61 -1.64
CA PRO A 89 -27.70 -11.66 -1.72
C PRO A 89 -27.15 -11.27 -3.09
N ALA A 90 -27.83 -11.68 -4.17
CA ALA A 90 -27.44 -11.33 -5.53
C ALA A 90 -27.65 -9.82 -5.81
N LEU A 91 -28.77 -9.26 -5.39
CA LEU A 91 -29.07 -7.83 -5.56
C LEU A 91 -28.14 -6.94 -4.73
N LEU A 92 -27.88 -7.30 -3.47
CA LEU A 92 -26.95 -6.58 -2.60
C LEU A 92 -25.52 -6.62 -3.17
N LYS A 93 -25.11 -7.74 -3.77
CA LYS A 93 -23.84 -7.83 -4.51
C LYS A 93 -23.82 -6.92 -5.74
N ALA A 94 -24.95 -6.76 -6.44
CA ALA A 94 -25.10 -5.81 -7.54
C ALA A 94 -24.91 -4.36 -7.05
N CYS A 95 -25.62 -3.96 -5.99
CA CYS A 95 -25.48 -2.65 -5.36
C CYS A 95 -24.05 -2.39 -4.88
N ALA A 96 -23.41 -3.38 -4.25
CA ALA A 96 -22.03 -3.28 -3.77
C ALA A 96 -21.04 -2.97 -4.90
N ARG A 97 -21.24 -3.56 -6.08
CA ARG A 97 -20.40 -3.35 -7.27
C ARG A 97 -20.65 -2.01 -7.94
N LEU A 98 -21.92 -1.59 -8.03
CA LEU A 98 -22.30 -0.28 -8.56
C LEU A 98 -22.00 0.88 -7.61
N ARG A 99 -21.77 0.59 -6.31
CA ARG A 99 -21.76 1.57 -5.22
C ARG A 99 -23.10 2.32 -5.08
N SER A 100 -24.18 1.65 -5.45
CA SER A 100 -25.57 2.12 -5.42
C SER A 100 -26.15 2.00 -4.02
N ILE A 101 -25.85 2.99 -3.17
CA ILE A 101 -26.25 2.98 -1.76
C ILE A 101 -27.77 3.16 -1.57
N GLU A 102 -28.43 3.95 -2.42
CA GLU A 102 -29.85 4.25 -2.28
C GLU A 102 -30.69 3.00 -2.55
N GLU A 103 -30.42 2.31 -3.66
CA GLU A 103 -31.04 1.04 -4.04
C GLU A 103 -30.73 -0.04 -3.00
N GLY A 104 -29.48 -0.10 -2.50
CA GLY A 104 -29.10 -1.01 -1.43
C GLY A 104 -29.90 -0.80 -0.14
N MET A 105 -30.19 0.45 0.23
CA MET A 105 -31.03 0.78 1.38
C MET A 105 -32.51 0.47 1.14
N GLN A 106 -33.02 0.68 -0.07
CA GLN A 106 -34.38 0.27 -0.43
C GLN A 106 -34.54 -1.25 -0.32
N ILE A 107 -33.58 -2.01 -0.85
CA ILE A 107 -33.56 -3.48 -0.74
C ILE A 107 -33.47 -3.92 0.72
N HIS A 108 -32.63 -3.28 1.55
CA HIS A 108 -32.60 -3.55 2.99
C HIS A 108 -33.95 -3.28 3.67
N GLY A 109 -34.67 -2.23 3.27
CA GLY A 109 -36.04 -1.99 3.71
C GLY A 109 -37.02 -3.11 3.31
N TYR A 110 -36.86 -3.68 2.11
CA TYR A 110 -37.64 -4.86 1.69
C TYR A 110 -37.31 -6.10 2.51
N ILE A 111 -36.03 -6.38 2.78
CA ILE A 111 -35.58 -7.49 3.63
C ILE A 111 -36.27 -7.43 5.00
N PHE A 112 -36.26 -6.25 5.64
CA PHE A 112 -36.91 -6.04 6.93
C PHE A 112 -38.43 -6.26 6.87
N LYS A 113 -39.10 -5.76 5.83
CA LYS A 113 -40.55 -5.97 5.64
C LYS A 113 -40.93 -7.44 5.44
N ARG A 114 -40.01 -8.26 4.94
CA ARG A 114 -40.21 -9.69 4.67
C ARG A 114 -39.81 -10.57 5.86
N GLY A 115 -39.32 -10.00 6.97
CA GLY A 115 -38.89 -10.76 8.14
C GLY A 115 -37.61 -11.55 7.92
N LEU A 116 -36.75 -11.09 7.00
CA LEU A 116 -35.51 -11.77 6.60
C LEU A 116 -34.26 -11.11 7.20
N GLU A 117 -34.42 -10.18 8.14
CA GLU A 117 -33.33 -9.48 8.81
C GLU A 117 -32.43 -10.39 9.66
N GLY A 118 -32.92 -11.57 10.06
CA GLY A 118 -32.17 -12.59 10.79
C GLY A 118 -31.51 -13.65 9.91
N ASP A 119 -31.69 -13.61 8.58
CA ASP A 119 -31.07 -14.60 7.68
C ASP A 119 -29.55 -14.31 7.54
N LEU A 120 -28.73 -15.30 7.90
CA LEU A 120 -27.27 -15.18 7.92
C LEU A 120 -26.66 -14.79 6.57
N PHE A 121 -27.18 -15.33 5.46
CA PHE A 121 -26.66 -15.03 4.12
C PHE A 121 -27.02 -13.60 3.69
N VAL A 122 -28.23 -13.15 4.05
CA VAL A 122 -28.68 -11.77 3.80
C VAL A 122 -27.88 -10.78 4.65
N GLN A 123 -27.69 -11.05 5.95
CA GLN A 123 -26.87 -10.22 6.85
C GLN A 123 -25.43 -10.09 6.34
N ASN A 124 -24.79 -11.21 5.96
CA ASN A 124 -23.44 -11.21 5.38
C ASN A 124 -23.37 -10.37 4.09
N SER A 125 -24.41 -10.43 3.24
CA SER A 125 -24.50 -9.64 2.01
C SER A 125 -24.73 -8.16 2.28
N LEU A 126 -25.49 -7.80 3.32
CA LEU A 126 -25.71 -6.41 3.75
C LEU A 126 -24.42 -5.78 4.27
N ILE A 127 -23.65 -6.50 5.10
CA ILE A 127 -22.32 -6.07 5.58
C ILE A 127 -21.43 -5.73 4.38
N ASN A 128 -21.31 -6.64 3.41
CA ASN A 128 -20.49 -6.40 2.23
C ASN A 128 -20.99 -5.23 1.38
N MET A 129 -22.30 -5.09 1.17
CA MET A 129 -22.89 -3.98 0.41
C MET A 129 -22.61 -2.63 1.07
N TYR A 130 -22.91 -2.48 2.36
CA TYR A 130 -22.62 -1.24 3.07
C TYR A 130 -21.12 -0.93 3.11
N GLY A 131 -20.27 -1.93 3.31
CA GLY A 131 -18.82 -1.80 3.26
C GLY A 131 -18.33 -1.24 1.92
N LYS A 132 -18.73 -1.85 0.80
CA LYS A 132 -18.33 -1.41 -0.55
C LYS A 132 -18.89 -0.03 -0.95
N CYS A 133 -20.04 0.34 -0.38
CA CYS A 133 -20.61 1.69 -0.52
C CYS A 133 -19.99 2.72 0.44
N GLY A 134 -18.97 2.36 1.22
CA GLY A 134 -18.29 3.26 2.16
C GLY A 134 -19.09 3.61 3.41
N LYS A 135 -20.21 2.92 3.67
CA LYS A 135 -21.08 3.13 4.84
C LYS A 135 -20.71 2.18 5.97
N ILE A 136 -19.47 2.29 6.46
CA ILE A 136 -18.91 1.34 7.43
C ILE A 136 -19.73 1.25 8.73
N LYS A 137 -20.31 2.35 9.20
CA LYS A 137 -21.17 2.35 10.41
C LYS A 137 -22.40 1.46 10.26
N HIS A 138 -23.03 1.45 9.09
CA HIS A 138 -24.17 0.55 8.82
C HIS A 138 -23.70 -0.90 8.72
N SER A 139 -22.54 -1.15 8.12
CA SER A 139 -21.91 -2.48 8.10
C SER A 139 -21.65 -3.01 9.52
N CYS A 140 -21.10 -2.20 10.41
CA CYS A 140 -20.88 -2.58 11.81
C CYS A 140 -22.20 -2.82 12.55
N SER A 141 -23.19 -1.94 12.35
CA SER A 141 -24.52 -2.09 12.97
C SER A 141 -25.19 -3.41 12.59
N VAL A 142 -25.10 -3.85 11.33
CA VAL A 142 -25.64 -5.15 10.93
C VAL A 142 -24.87 -6.27 11.62
N PHE A 143 -23.53 -6.21 11.64
CA PHE A 143 -22.67 -7.22 12.28
C PHE A 143 -22.87 -7.35 13.80
N GLU A 144 -23.10 -6.22 14.49
CA GLU A 144 -23.36 -6.16 15.92
C GLU A 144 -24.72 -6.77 16.30
N GLN A 145 -25.71 -6.69 15.40
CA GLN A 145 -27.06 -7.24 15.60
C GLN A 145 -27.19 -8.74 15.26
N MET A 146 -26.13 -9.38 14.74
CA MET A 146 -26.16 -10.80 14.41
C MET A 146 -26.10 -11.66 15.69
N ASP A 147 -27.05 -12.58 15.84
CA ASP A 147 -27.06 -13.56 16.94
C ASP A 147 -25.94 -14.60 16.81
N TYR A 148 -25.61 -14.96 15.57
CA TYR A 148 -24.55 -15.90 15.23
C TYR A 148 -23.70 -15.35 14.09
N ARG A 149 -22.37 -15.47 14.23
CA ARG A 149 -21.39 -15.00 13.23
C ARG A 149 -20.59 -16.18 12.73
N ASP A 150 -20.63 -16.39 11.41
CA ASP A 150 -19.81 -17.39 10.76
C ASP A 150 -18.53 -16.77 10.17
N VAL A 151 -17.71 -17.59 9.53
CA VAL A 151 -16.48 -17.12 8.88
C VAL A 151 -16.78 -16.07 7.81
N ALA A 152 -17.91 -16.18 7.11
CA ALA A 152 -18.32 -15.22 6.10
C ALA A 152 -18.71 -13.86 6.72
N SER A 153 -19.35 -13.84 7.89
CA SER A 153 -19.62 -12.61 8.67
C SER A 153 -18.33 -11.87 9.00
N TRP A 154 -17.36 -12.59 9.59
CA TRP A 154 -16.05 -12.05 9.94
C TRP A 154 -15.27 -11.59 8.70
N SER A 155 -15.28 -12.39 7.64
CA SER A 155 -14.62 -12.04 6.38
C SER A 155 -15.22 -10.78 5.75
N ALA A 156 -16.54 -10.62 5.77
CA ALA A 156 -17.21 -9.45 5.20
C ALA A 156 -16.86 -8.17 5.95
N ILE A 157 -16.92 -8.18 7.29
CA ILE A 157 -16.63 -6.98 8.10
C ILE A 157 -15.14 -6.61 8.05
N ILE A 158 -14.24 -7.59 8.07
CA ILE A 158 -12.79 -7.36 7.95
C ILE A 158 -12.45 -6.80 6.57
N ALA A 159 -13.00 -7.39 5.49
CA ALA A 159 -12.76 -6.91 4.13
C ALA A 159 -13.34 -5.50 3.90
N ALA A 160 -14.48 -5.17 4.53
CA ALA A 160 -15.05 -3.82 4.48
C ALA A 160 -14.07 -2.79 5.06
N HIS A 161 -13.53 -3.03 6.26
CA HIS A 161 -12.55 -2.15 6.90
C HIS A 161 -11.25 -2.05 6.07
N ALA A 162 -10.73 -3.19 5.62
CA ALA A 162 -9.52 -3.23 4.77
C ALA A 162 -9.70 -2.42 3.47
N SER A 163 -10.87 -2.51 2.82
CA SER A 163 -11.15 -1.77 1.57
C SER A 163 -11.24 -0.25 1.75
N LEU A 164 -11.47 0.21 2.98
CA LEU A 164 -11.50 1.63 3.34
C LEU A 164 -10.17 2.12 3.95
N GLY A 165 -9.16 1.25 4.05
CA GLY A 165 -7.87 1.58 4.65
C GLY A 165 -7.90 1.71 6.18
N LEU A 166 -8.93 1.17 6.84
CA LEU A 166 -9.06 1.16 8.31
C LEU A 166 -8.28 -0.02 8.91
N TRP A 167 -6.96 0.04 8.77
CA TRP A 167 -6.06 -1.10 9.05
C TRP A 167 -6.02 -1.47 10.53
N SER A 168 -6.04 -0.49 11.45
CA SER A 168 -6.04 -0.73 12.89
C SER A 168 -7.29 -1.47 13.36
N GLU A 169 -8.44 -1.05 12.85
CA GLU A 169 -9.75 -1.60 13.14
C GLU A 169 -9.87 -3.01 12.57
N CYS A 170 -9.34 -3.23 11.36
CA CYS A 170 -9.21 -4.57 10.77
C CYS A 170 -8.49 -5.55 11.71
N LEU A 171 -7.38 -5.13 12.34
CA LEU A 171 -6.66 -5.97 13.31
C LEU A 171 -7.41 -6.14 14.63
N SER A 172 -8.11 -5.11 15.11
CA SER A 172 -8.95 -5.19 16.31
C SER A 172 -10.06 -6.23 16.14
N ILE A 173 -10.78 -6.18 15.02
CA ILE A 173 -11.86 -7.10 14.68
C ILE A 173 -11.33 -8.52 14.51
N PHE A 174 -10.16 -8.70 13.88
CA PHE A 174 -9.51 -10.02 13.84
C PHE A 174 -9.14 -10.54 15.25
N GLY A 175 -8.71 -9.65 16.15
CA GLY A 175 -8.49 -9.96 17.56
C GLY A 175 -9.77 -10.36 18.30
N GLU A 176 -10.91 -9.77 17.97
CA GLU A 176 -12.23 -10.15 18.48
C GLU A 176 -12.64 -11.54 17.99
N MET A 177 -12.55 -11.82 16.69
CA MET A 177 -12.80 -13.13 16.10
C MET A 177 -12.01 -14.23 16.83
N ARG A 178 -10.73 -13.97 17.11
CA ARG A 178 -9.85 -14.91 17.81
C ARG A 178 -10.21 -15.11 19.28
N ARG A 179 -10.72 -14.07 19.96
CA ARG A 179 -11.16 -14.15 21.36
C ARG A 179 -12.49 -14.87 21.50
N GLU A 180 -13.41 -14.64 20.56
CA GLU A 180 -14.70 -15.33 20.51
C GLU A 180 -14.51 -16.83 20.24
N GLY A 181 -13.55 -17.18 19.37
CA GLY A 181 -13.14 -18.57 19.13
C GLY A 181 -14.21 -19.42 18.44
N SER A 182 -15.26 -18.80 17.90
CA SER A 182 -16.40 -19.44 17.24
C SER A 182 -16.03 -20.07 15.89
N CYS A 183 -15.04 -19.52 15.19
CA CYS A 183 -14.60 -20.03 13.90
C CYS A 183 -13.10 -19.79 13.64
N ARG A 184 -12.53 -20.57 12.71
CA ARG A 184 -11.13 -20.43 12.29
C ARG A 184 -11.03 -19.45 11.13
N ALA A 185 -9.98 -18.62 11.14
CA ALA A 185 -9.70 -17.71 10.05
C ALA A 185 -9.33 -18.46 8.77
N GLU A 186 -10.13 -18.23 7.73
CA GLU A 186 -9.88 -18.66 6.36
C GLU A 186 -8.85 -17.77 5.66
N GLU A 187 -8.45 -18.19 4.45
CA GLU A 187 -7.44 -17.55 3.62
C GLU A 187 -7.72 -16.06 3.36
N SER A 188 -8.96 -15.70 3.00
CA SER A 188 -9.36 -14.32 2.67
C SER A 188 -9.18 -13.36 3.85
N ILE A 189 -9.49 -13.82 5.07
CA ILE A 189 -9.30 -13.07 6.31
C ILE A 189 -7.82 -12.86 6.55
N LEU A 190 -7.02 -13.92 6.43
CA LEU A 190 -5.59 -13.87 6.69
C LEU A 190 -4.86 -12.98 5.67
N VAL A 191 -5.26 -12.97 4.39
CA VAL A 191 -4.76 -12.02 3.39
C VAL A 191 -5.10 -10.58 3.76
N SER A 192 -6.31 -10.31 4.24
CA SER A 192 -6.72 -8.98 4.71
C SER A 192 -5.89 -8.54 5.94
N VAL A 193 -5.63 -9.45 6.87
CA VAL A 193 -4.77 -9.22 8.03
C VAL A 193 -3.32 -8.96 7.62
N LEU A 194 -2.78 -9.73 6.67
CA LEU A 194 -1.42 -9.50 6.13
C LEU A 194 -1.31 -8.12 5.48
N SER A 195 -2.34 -7.68 4.76
CA SER A 195 -2.41 -6.33 4.20
C SER A 195 -2.45 -5.24 5.29
N ALA A 196 -3.23 -5.45 6.36
CA ALA A 196 -3.23 -4.53 7.49
C ALA A 196 -1.85 -4.45 8.18
N CYS A 197 -1.18 -5.60 8.39
CA CYS A 197 0.20 -5.64 8.91
C CYS A 197 1.17 -4.88 8.00
N THR A 198 1.03 -5.03 6.68
CA THR A 198 1.83 -4.34 5.66
C THR A 198 1.74 -2.83 5.79
N HIS A 199 0.52 -2.29 5.89
CA HIS A 199 0.28 -0.86 5.99
C HIS A 199 0.69 -0.27 7.34
N LEU A 200 0.52 -1.03 8.43
CA LEU A 200 0.91 -0.61 9.78
C LEU A 200 2.40 -0.85 10.07
N GLY A 201 3.09 -1.68 9.28
CA GLY A 201 4.45 -2.11 9.56
C GLY A 201 4.57 -3.08 10.73
N ASP A 202 3.50 -3.79 11.08
CA ASP A 202 3.46 -4.72 12.22
C ASP A 202 4.02 -6.10 11.82
N LEU A 203 5.35 -6.21 11.90
CA LEU A 203 6.07 -7.44 11.54
C LEU A 203 5.75 -8.61 12.50
N ASP A 204 5.51 -8.33 13.77
CA ASP A 204 5.34 -9.38 14.77
C ASP A 204 3.96 -10.03 14.64
N LEU A 205 2.91 -9.24 14.41
CA LEU A 205 1.62 -9.80 14.06
C LEU A 205 1.67 -10.50 12.69
N GLY A 206 2.36 -9.93 11.70
CA GLY A 206 2.57 -10.55 10.40
C GLY A 206 3.22 -11.94 10.50
N ARG A 207 4.22 -12.11 11.38
CA ARG A 207 4.83 -13.41 11.70
C ARG A 207 3.85 -14.37 12.38
N CYS A 208 3.03 -13.89 13.30
CA CYS A 208 2.01 -14.72 13.94
C CYS A 208 0.96 -15.19 12.91
N THR A 209 0.56 -14.32 11.99
CA THR A 209 -0.35 -14.63 10.89
C THR A 209 0.24 -15.64 9.93
N HIS A 210 1.54 -15.53 9.58
CA HIS A 210 2.25 -16.54 8.80
C HIS A 210 2.22 -17.93 9.48
N VAL A 211 2.52 -18.00 10.78
CA VAL A 211 2.44 -19.27 11.53
C VAL A 211 1.01 -19.83 11.51
N THR A 212 0.00 -18.97 11.57
CA THR A 212 -1.41 -19.37 11.48
C THR A 212 -1.74 -19.94 10.10
N LEU A 213 -1.25 -19.33 9.01
CA LEU A 213 -1.39 -19.84 7.65
C LEU A 213 -0.79 -21.26 7.52
N LEU A 214 0.44 -21.46 7.99
CA LEU A 214 1.11 -22.77 7.94
C LEU A 214 0.39 -23.86 8.74
N ARG A 215 -0.35 -23.49 9.80
CA ARG A 215 -1.14 -24.44 10.59
C ARG A 215 -2.49 -24.77 9.95
N ASN A 216 -3.09 -23.80 9.27
CA ASN A 216 -4.46 -23.91 8.74
C ASN A 216 -4.49 -24.42 7.29
N ILE A 217 -3.43 -24.19 6.50
CA ILE A 217 -3.42 -24.40 5.06
C ILE A 217 -2.25 -25.33 4.70
N ARG A 218 -2.56 -26.50 4.10
CA ARG A 218 -1.55 -27.49 3.68
C ARG A 218 -0.67 -26.96 2.55
N GLU A 219 -1.29 -26.35 1.54
CA GLU A 219 -0.60 -25.73 0.40
C GLU A 219 -1.14 -24.32 0.19
N MET A 220 -0.30 -23.31 0.41
CA MET A 220 -0.64 -21.93 0.12
C MET A 220 -0.63 -21.69 -1.38
N ASN A 221 -1.71 -21.14 -1.93
CA ASN A 221 -1.73 -20.72 -3.32
C ASN A 221 -0.81 -19.51 -3.57
N VAL A 222 -0.60 -19.19 -4.84
CA VAL A 222 0.29 -18.09 -5.27
C VAL A 222 -0.13 -16.74 -4.70
N ILE A 223 -1.44 -16.49 -4.52
CA ILE A 223 -1.96 -15.21 -4.01
C ILE A 223 -1.55 -15.02 -2.54
N VAL A 224 -1.74 -16.05 -1.71
CA VAL A 224 -1.34 -16.04 -0.30
C VAL A 224 0.17 -15.88 -0.16
N GLN A 225 0.94 -16.67 -0.92
CA GLN A 225 2.40 -16.61 -0.90
C GLN A 225 2.87 -15.20 -1.27
N THR A 226 2.29 -14.60 -2.29
CA THR A 226 2.65 -13.25 -2.75
C THR A 226 2.25 -12.16 -1.74
N SER A 227 1.08 -12.28 -1.10
CA SER A 227 0.65 -11.35 -0.03
C SER A 227 1.54 -11.46 1.21
N LEU A 228 1.98 -12.68 1.54
CA LEU A 228 2.89 -12.93 2.64
C LEU A 228 4.29 -12.35 2.37
N MET A 229 4.77 -12.49 1.13
CA MET A 229 6.00 -11.86 0.66
C MET A 229 5.92 -10.33 0.78
N ASP A 230 4.85 -9.71 0.26
CA ASP A 230 4.64 -8.25 0.31
C ASP A 230 4.64 -7.74 1.76
N MET A 231 3.99 -8.46 2.66
CA MET A 231 4.02 -8.17 4.10
C MET A 231 5.45 -8.20 4.64
N TYR A 232 6.22 -9.25 4.38
CA TYR A 232 7.59 -9.33 4.89
C TYR A 232 8.51 -8.24 4.34
N VAL A 233 8.39 -7.95 3.05
CA VAL A 233 9.12 -6.85 2.39
C VAL A 233 8.78 -5.52 3.08
N LYS A 234 7.52 -5.12 3.09
CA LYS A 234 7.10 -3.80 3.59
C LYS A 234 7.17 -3.66 5.12
N CYS A 235 7.37 -4.76 5.84
CA CYS A 235 7.70 -4.77 7.27
C CYS A 235 9.21 -4.86 7.56
N GLY A 236 10.07 -4.71 6.56
CA GLY A 236 11.52 -4.59 6.77
C GLY A 236 12.28 -5.92 6.82
N CYS A 237 11.72 -7.02 6.32
CA CYS A 237 12.29 -8.37 6.40
C CYS A 237 12.39 -9.05 5.01
N VAL A 238 13.09 -8.39 4.08
CA VAL A 238 13.25 -8.84 2.68
C VAL A 238 13.82 -10.27 2.56
N GLU A 239 14.73 -10.68 3.45
CA GLU A 239 15.29 -12.05 3.41
C GLU A 239 14.23 -13.14 3.58
N LYS A 240 13.23 -12.90 4.44
CA LYS A 240 12.16 -13.87 4.64
C LYS A 240 11.27 -13.94 3.40
N SER A 241 11.01 -12.80 2.75
CA SER A 241 10.32 -12.77 1.47
C SER A 241 11.08 -13.52 0.38
N LEU A 242 12.41 -13.31 0.27
CA LEU A 242 13.25 -14.03 -0.69
C LEU A 242 13.20 -15.54 -0.46
N SER A 243 13.29 -15.99 0.80
CA SER A 243 13.17 -17.42 1.11
C SER A 243 11.83 -18.01 0.68
N LEU A 244 10.72 -17.26 0.86
CA LEU A 244 9.40 -17.69 0.42
C LEU A 244 9.32 -17.74 -1.11
N PHE A 245 9.80 -16.70 -1.78
CA PHE A 245 9.85 -16.62 -3.23
C PHE A 245 10.59 -17.81 -3.85
N GLN A 246 11.77 -18.15 -3.33
CA GLN A 246 12.56 -19.30 -3.80
C GLN A 246 11.80 -20.62 -3.65
N THR A 247 11.01 -20.79 -2.58
CA THR A 247 10.22 -22.01 -2.35
C THR A 247 8.93 -22.10 -3.18
N MET A 248 8.53 -21.05 -3.90
CA MET A 248 7.32 -21.08 -4.73
C MET A 248 7.49 -22.02 -5.92
N VAL A 249 6.60 -23.00 -6.04
CA VAL A 249 6.54 -23.94 -7.17
C VAL A 249 6.16 -23.23 -8.47
N LYS A 250 5.17 -22.34 -8.41
CA LYS A 250 4.74 -21.52 -9.54
C LYS A 250 4.84 -20.05 -9.16
N LYS A 251 5.69 -19.32 -9.89
CA LYS A 251 5.80 -17.86 -9.80
C LYS A 251 4.95 -17.22 -10.88
N ASN A 252 4.47 -16.03 -10.62
CA ASN A 252 3.77 -15.19 -11.60
C ASN A 252 4.36 -13.77 -11.58
N GLN A 253 3.94 -12.96 -12.55
CA GLN A 253 4.32 -11.56 -12.67
C GLN A 253 4.20 -10.76 -11.35
N LEU A 254 3.13 -10.98 -10.58
CA LEU A 254 2.94 -10.29 -9.29
C LEU A 254 4.02 -10.67 -8.26
N SER A 255 4.37 -11.96 -8.16
CA SER A 255 5.43 -12.41 -7.23
C SER A 255 6.81 -11.84 -7.57
N TYR A 256 7.14 -11.71 -8.86
CA TYR A 256 8.36 -11.03 -9.32
C TYR A 256 8.31 -9.53 -9.02
N SER A 257 7.20 -8.86 -9.32
CA SER A 257 7.00 -7.43 -9.04
C SER A 257 7.18 -7.09 -7.56
N VAL A 258 6.66 -7.92 -6.65
CA VAL A 258 6.85 -7.78 -5.20
C VAL A 258 8.33 -7.89 -4.81
N MET A 259 9.07 -8.85 -5.39
CA MET A 259 10.49 -9.02 -5.09
C MET A 259 11.36 -7.91 -5.65
N ILE A 260 11.13 -7.48 -6.89
CA ILE A 260 11.86 -6.38 -7.54
C ILE A 260 11.64 -5.08 -6.75
N SER A 261 10.38 -4.73 -6.49
CA SER A 261 10.02 -3.57 -5.68
C SER A 261 10.54 -3.68 -4.25
N GLY A 262 10.56 -4.90 -3.70
CA GLY A 262 11.11 -5.19 -2.39
C GLY A 262 12.60 -4.93 -2.31
N PHE A 263 13.39 -5.45 -3.24
CA PHE A 263 14.81 -5.15 -3.29
C PHE A 263 15.08 -3.66 -3.52
N ALA A 264 14.28 -2.99 -4.36
CA ALA A 264 14.34 -1.54 -4.55
C ALA A 264 14.15 -0.79 -3.22
N MET A 265 13.08 -1.08 -2.46
CA MET A 265 12.80 -0.44 -1.17
C MET A 265 13.93 -0.65 -0.14
N HIS A 266 14.68 -1.75 -0.25
CA HIS A 266 15.74 -2.11 0.68
C HIS A 266 17.15 -1.68 0.24
N GLY A 267 17.26 -0.96 -0.88
CA GLY A 267 18.55 -0.47 -1.42
C GLY A 267 19.36 -1.52 -2.18
N ARG A 268 18.79 -2.68 -2.48
CA ARG A 268 19.47 -3.84 -3.09
C ARG A 268 19.27 -3.87 -4.61
N GLY A 269 19.70 -2.81 -5.29
CA GLY A 269 19.37 -2.60 -6.71
C GLY A 269 19.88 -3.69 -7.66
N VAL A 270 21.09 -4.20 -7.43
CA VAL A 270 21.67 -5.28 -8.26
C VAL A 270 20.83 -6.56 -8.20
N GLU A 271 20.32 -6.91 -7.02
CA GLU A 271 19.48 -8.11 -6.86
C GLU A 271 18.07 -7.92 -7.43
N ALA A 272 17.56 -6.69 -7.42
CA ALA A 272 16.33 -6.37 -8.15
C ALA A 272 16.50 -6.60 -9.66
N LEU A 273 17.65 -6.19 -10.23
CA LEU A 273 17.96 -6.42 -11.65
C LEU A 273 18.19 -7.89 -11.97
N GLN A 274 18.77 -8.66 -11.05
CA GLN A 274 18.87 -10.11 -11.20
C GLN A 274 17.49 -10.76 -11.26
N VAL A 275 16.60 -10.47 -10.30
CA VAL A 275 15.23 -11.01 -10.29
C VAL A 275 14.45 -10.57 -11.53
N PHE A 276 14.68 -9.36 -12.04
CA PHE A 276 14.07 -8.91 -13.29
C PHE A 276 14.60 -9.71 -14.49
N SER A 277 15.89 -10.03 -14.53
CA SER A 277 16.46 -10.87 -15.59
C SER A 277 15.88 -12.28 -15.54
N ASP A 278 15.81 -12.88 -14.34
CA ASP A 278 15.19 -14.19 -14.11
C ASP A 278 13.71 -14.20 -14.58
N MET A 279 12.97 -13.10 -14.39
CA MET A 279 11.58 -12.97 -14.86
C MET A 279 11.48 -13.07 -16.39
N LEU A 280 12.38 -12.39 -17.10
CA LEU A 280 12.42 -12.40 -18.56
C LEU A 280 12.85 -13.77 -19.11
N GLU A 281 13.79 -14.43 -18.44
CA GLU A 281 14.24 -15.78 -18.80
C GLU A 281 13.13 -16.84 -18.66
N GLU A 282 12.23 -16.66 -17.68
CA GLU A 282 11.03 -17.49 -17.51
C GLU A 282 9.92 -17.17 -18.54
N GLY A 283 10.16 -16.21 -19.45
CA GLY A 283 9.22 -15.82 -20.50
C GLY A 283 8.00 -15.03 -20.00
N LEU A 284 8.11 -14.39 -18.84
CA LEU A 284 7.05 -13.53 -18.31
C LEU A 284 7.21 -12.11 -18.86
N GLU A 285 6.15 -11.58 -19.48
CA GLU A 285 6.14 -10.21 -19.98
C GLU A 285 6.07 -9.20 -18.83
N PRO A 286 6.98 -8.21 -18.78
CA PRO A 286 6.90 -7.15 -17.78
C PRO A 286 5.78 -6.16 -18.09
N ASP A 287 5.18 -5.61 -17.03
CA ASP A 287 4.25 -4.50 -17.11
C ASP A 287 4.88 -3.18 -16.62
N ASP A 288 4.07 -2.13 -16.61
CA ASP A 288 4.43 -0.82 -16.09
C ASP A 288 4.83 -0.88 -14.60
N PHE A 289 4.19 -1.73 -13.79
CA PHE A 289 4.55 -1.90 -12.37
C PHE A 289 5.93 -2.53 -12.17
N VAL A 290 6.28 -3.56 -12.93
CA VAL A 290 7.60 -4.20 -12.89
C VAL A 290 8.69 -3.19 -13.25
N TYR A 291 8.49 -2.43 -14.33
CA TYR A 291 9.45 -1.40 -14.73
C TYR A 291 9.57 -0.29 -13.70
N LEU A 292 8.48 0.15 -13.08
CA LEU A 292 8.55 1.11 -11.97
C LEU A 292 9.41 0.56 -10.81
N GLY A 293 9.28 -0.73 -10.49
CA GLY A 293 10.13 -1.42 -9.51
C GLY A 293 11.61 -1.41 -9.90
N VAL A 294 11.92 -1.78 -11.15
CA VAL A 294 13.29 -1.78 -11.71
C VAL A 294 13.92 -0.39 -11.68
N LEU A 295 13.22 0.62 -12.18
CA LEU A 295 13.73 2.00 -12.19
C LEU A 295 13.88 2.56 -10.78
N SER A 296 13.00 2.18 -9.86
CA SER A 296 13.15 2.52 -8.44
C SER A 296 14.39 1.86 -7.83
N ALA A 297 14.68 0.61 -8.19
CA ALA A 297 15.89 -0.10 -7.76
C ALA A 297 17.15 0.60 -8.26
N CYS A 298 17.20 0.93 -9.56
CA CYS A 298 18.32 1.67 -10.15
C CYS A 298 18.49 3.04 -9.49
N ASN A 299 17.39 3.78 -9.31
CA ASN A 299 17.39 5.05 -8.60
C ASN A 299 17.93 4.91 -7.17
N HIS A 300 17.53 3.86 -6.44
CA HIS A 300 17.91 3.68 -5.03
C HIS A 300 19.35 3.22 -4.84
N ALA A 301 19.92 2.49 -5.82
CA ALA A 301 21.29 2.00 -5.81
C ALA A 301 22.28 2.85 -6.61
N GLY A 302 21.81 3.84 -7.38
CA GLY A 302 22.69 4.71 -8.18
C GLY A 302 23.17 4.09 -9.48
N LEU A 303 22.42 3.12 -10.02
CA LEU A 303 22.71 2.42 -11.26
C LEU A 303 22.18 3.22 -12.44
N VAL A 304 22.90 4.30 -12.81
CA VAL A 304 22.45 5.28 -13.80
C VAL A 304 22.32 4.65 -15.18
N ASP A 305 23.37 3.96 -15.63
CA ASP A 305 23.43 3.38 -16.96
C ASP A 305 22.37 2.28 -17.14
N GLU A 306 22.24 1.39 -16.14
CA GLU A 306 21.24 0.33 -16.14
C GLU A 306 19.81 0.88 -16.07
N GLY A 307 19.60 1.96 -15.30
CA GLY A 307 18.31 2.63 -15.20
C GLY A 307 17.86 3.26 -16.51
N LEU A 308 18.77 3.97 -17.20
CA LEU A 308 18.50 4.55 -18.52
C LEU A 308 18.28 3.45 -19.57
N HIS A 309 19.12 2.41 -19.57
CA HIS A 309 18.96 1.28 -20.47
C HIS A 309 17.62 0.56 -20.27
N CYS A 310 17.20 0.33 -19.02
CA CYS A 310 15.90 -0.28 -18.73
C CYS A 310 14.73 0.63 -19.16
N PHE A 311 14.86 1.95 -19.02
CA PHE A 311 13.85 2.91 -19.47
C PHE A 311 13.69 2.89 -20.99
N ASP A 312 14.79 2.79 -21.74
CA ASP A 312 14.74 2.67 -23.19
C ASP A 312 14.17 1.32 -23.62
N ARG A 313 14.60 0.23 -22.98
CA ARG A 313 14.06 -1.13 -23.21
C ARG A 313 12.55 -1.19 -22.99
N MET A 314 12.04 -0.54 -21.94
CA MET A 314 10.59 -0.45 -21.67
C MET A 314 9.81 0.12 -22.86
N LYS A 315 10.32 1.19 -23.47
CA LYS A 315 9.67 1.87 -24.60
C LYS A 315 9.86 1.10 -25.92
N LEU A 316 11.08 0.69 -26.20
CA LEU A 316 11.50 0.22 -27.53
C LEU A 316 11.27 -1.27 -27.74
N GLU A 317 11.49 -2.09 -26.72
CA GLU A 317 11.39 -3.55 -26.83
C GLU A 317 10.03 -4.07 -26.35
N HIS A 318 9.54 -3.58 -25.21
CA HIS A 318 8.27 -4.04 -24.64
C HIS A 318 7.06 -3.15 -24.98
N GLY A 319 7.27 -2.02 -25.66
CA GLY A 319 6.18 -1.15 -26.11
C GLY A 319 5.35 -0.52 -24.99
N ILE A 320 5.90 -0.40 -23.78
CA ILE A 320 5.21 0.14 -22.61
C ILE A 320 5.41 1.66 -22.58
N GLU A 321 4.30 2.41 -22.61
CA GLU A 321 4.35 3.87 -22.53
C GLU A 321 4.74 4.33 -21.12
N PRO A 322 5.78 5.18 -20.97
CA PRO A 322 6.19 5.65 -19.67
C PRO A 322 5.13 6.50 -18.98
N THR A 323 4.67 6.05 -17.82
CA THR A 323 3.80 6.84 -16.93
C THR A 323 4.59 7.95 -16.22
N ILE A 324 3.88 8.90 -15.59
CA ILE A 324 4.48 9.98 -14.80
C ILE A 324 5.41 9.47 -13.68
N GLN A 325 5.15 8.26 -13.16
CA GLN A 325 5.96 7.65 -12.11
C GLN A 325 7.31 7.18 -12.65
N HIS A 326 7.35 6.64 -13.88
CA HIS A 326 8.59 6.25 -14.55
C HIS A 326 9.51 7.45 -14.78
N TYR A 327 8.96 8.55 -15.33
CA TYR A 327 9.70 9.79 -15.48
C TYR A 327 10.19 10.34 -14.14
N GLY A 328 9.36 10.27 -13.09
CA GLY A 328 9.76 10.64 -11.74
C GLY A 328 10.98 9.86 -11.25
N CYS A 329 11.05 8.55 -11.48
CA CYS A 329 12.21 7.74 -11.12
C CYS A 329 13.47 8.11 -11.92
N ILE A 330 13.35 8.34 -13.23
CA ILE A 330 14.50 8.71 -14.07
C ILE A 330 15.03 10.11 -13.74
N VAL A 331 14.15 11.10 -13.61
CA VAL A 331 14.55 12.45 -13.20
C VAL A 331 15.21 12.44 -11.83
N HIS A 332 14.71 11.61 -10.90
CA HIS A 332 15.33 11.44 -9.60
C HIS A 332 16.71 10.77 -9.75
N LEU A 333 16.84 9.68 -10.52
CA LEU A 333 18.11 8.99 -10.76
C LEU A 333 19.18 9.93 -11.35
N MET A 334 18.84 10.64 -12.44
CA MET A 334 19.72 11.63 -13.10
C MET A 334 20.06 12.78 -12.17
N GLY A 335 19.07 13.28 -11.42
CA GLY A 335 19.25 14.35 -10.46
C GLY A 335 20.24 13.99 -9.35
N ARG A 336 20.14 12.78 -8.79
CA ARG A 336 21.09 12.27 -7.79
C ARG A 336 22.49 12.12 -8.36
N ALA A 337 22.61 11.67 -9.62
CA ALA A 337 23.89 11.55 -10.33
C ALA A 337 24.54 12.89 -10.73
N GLY A 338 23.86 14.02 -10.56
CA GLY A 338 24.37 15.35 -10.92
C GLY A 338 24.11 15.76 -12.37
N MET A 339 23.39 14.94 -13.13
CA MET A 339 22.98 15.20 -14.52
C MET A 339 21.76 16.14 -14.57
N LEU A 340 21.86 17.30 -13.91
CA LEU A 340 20.70 18.17 -13.69
C LEU A 340 20.14 18.79 -14.98
N ASN A 341 21.01 19.12 -15.94
CA ASN A 341 20.57 19.69 -17.22
C ASN A 341 19.84 18.63 -18.05
N ASP A 342 20.41 17.43 -18.17
CA ASP A 342 19.78 16.31 -18.87
C ASP A 342 18.43 15.94 -18.21
N ALA A 343 18.35 16.00 -16.87
CA ALA A 343 17.10 15.81 -16.14
C ALA A 343 16.06 16.88 -16.49
N LEU A 344 16.46 18.16 -16.60
CA LEU A 344 15.56 19.24 -17.02
C LEU A 344 15.11 19.08 -18.47
N ASP A 345 16.00 18.67 -19.36
CA ASP A 345 15.68 18.44 -20.77
C ASP A 345 14.71 17.26 -20.93
N LEU A 346 14.91 16.20 -20.14
CA LEU A 346 13.94 15.10 -20.06
C LEU A 346 12.56 15.63 -19.64
N ILE A 347 12.46 16.42 -18.56
CA ILE A 347 11.19 17.01 -18.08
C ILE A 347 10.49 17.81 -19.19
N ARG A 348 11.25 18.60 -19.95
CA ARG A 348 10.71 19.41 -21.05
C ARG A 348 10.25 18.57 -22.25
N SER A 349 10.90 17.44 -22.49
CA SER A 349 10.60 16.53 -23.60
C SER A 349 9.47 15.53 -23.31
N MET A 350 8.96 15.48 -22.08
CA MET A 350 7.91 14.53 -21.69
C MET A 350 6.64 14.72 -22.54
N PRO A 351 6.03 13.62 -23.06
CA PRO A 351 4.76 13.69 -23.79
C PRO A 351 3.56 13.95 -22.86
N ILE A 352 3.78 13.89 -21.54
CA ILE A 352 2.77 14.08 -20.49
C ILE A 352 3.16 15.29 -19.66
N LYS A 353 2.16 16.09 -19.23
CA LYS A 353 2.40 17.25 -18.37
C LYS A 353 3.14 16.83 -17.08
N PRO A 354 4.32 17.40 -16.78
CA PRO A 354 5.05 17.09 -15.56
C PRO A 354 4.23 17.47 -14.32
N ASN A 355 4.21 16.57 -13.33
CA ASN A 355 3.51 16.80 -12.06
C ASN A 355 4.46 17.34 -10.98
N GLU A 356 3.91 17.58 -9.79
CA GLU A 356 4.68 18.09 -8.67
C GLU A 356 5.82 17.16 -8.23
N VAL A 357 5.69 15.84 -8.38
CA VAL A 357 6.71 14.87 -7.95
C VAL A 357 7.98 14.99 -8.79
N VAL A 358 7.83 15.17 -10.10
CA VAL A 358 8.95 15.34 -11.04
C VAL A 358 9.71 16.63 -10.73
N TRP A 359 9.02 17.76 -10.60
CA TRP A 359 9.66 19.03 -10.26
C TRP A 359 10.28 19.06 -8.86
N ARG A 360 9.64 18.42 -7.86
CA ARG A 360 10.24 18.27 -6.52
C ARG A 360 11.50 17.41 -6.54
N SER A 361 11.57 16.42 -7.42
CA SER A 361 12.78 15.59 -7.60
C SER A 361 13.93 16.46 -8.13
N LEU A 362 13.68 17.30 -9.13
CA LEU A 362 14.68 18.26 -9.63
C LEU A 362 15.07 19.31 -8.58
N LEU A 363 14.11 19.84 -7.83
CA LEU A 363 14.36 20.82 -6.76
C LEU A 363 15.26 20.21 -5.66
N SER A 364 14.96 18.98 -5.24
CA SER A 364 15.78 18.25 -4.25
C SER A 364 17.19 17.98 -4.76
N ALA A 365 17.33 17.55 -6.01
CA ALA A 365 18.62 17.32 -6.64
C ALA A 365 19.43 18.63 -6.79
N SER A 366 18.76 19.73 -7.14
CA SER A 366 19.36 21.06 -7.26
C SER A 366 19.88 21.57 -5.91
N LYS A 367 19.15 21.33 -4.80
CA LYS A 367 19.64 21.61 -3.44
C LYS A 367 20.92 20.82 -3.15
N PHE A 368 20.90 19.52 -3.45
CA PHE A 368 22.01 18.61 -3.15
C PHE A 368 23.29 19.00 -3.89
N HIS A 369 23.18 19.27 -5.20
CA HIS A 369 24.30 19.68 -6.07
C HIS A 369 24.56 21.20 -6.07
N HIS A 370 23.92 21.94 -5.17
CA HIS A 370 24.10 23.38 -5.00
C HIS A 370 23.84 24.24 -6.25
N ASN A 371 22.96 23.77 -7.13
CA ASN A 371 22.57 24.50 -8.33
C ASN A 371 21.35 25.39 -8.04
N LEU A 372 21.60 26.64 -7.65
CA LEU A 372 20.53 27.57 -7.29
C LEU A 372 19.60 27.90 -8.47
N VAL A 373 20.16 28.03 -9.68
CA VAL A 373 19.40 28.39 -10.89
C VAL A 373 18.34 27.33 -11.21
N LEU A 374 18.73 26.06 -11.24
CA LEU A 374 17.79 24.97 -11.51
C LEU A 374 16.79 24.78 -10.35
N GLY A 375 17.20 25.07 -9.11
CA GLY A 375 16.29 25.09 -7.96
C GLY A 375 15.21 26.16 -8.09
N GLU A 376 15.55 27.38 -8.50
CA GLU A 376 14.59 28.46 -8.75
C GLU A 376 13.63 28.12 -9.90
N ILE A 377 14.12 27.51 -10.98
CA ILE A 377 13.28 27.02 -12.09
C ILE A 377 12.27 25.98 -11.60
N ALA A 378 12.74 24.94 -10.90
CA ALA A 378 11.88 23.88 -10.39
C ALA A 378 10.83 24.41 -9.41
N TYR A 379 11.20 25.35 -8.53
CA TYR A 379 10.28 25.99 -7.60
C TYR A 379 9.21 26.83 -8.33
N LYS A 380 9.60 27.61 -9.34
CA LYS A 380 8.65 28.39 -10.13
C LYS A 380 7.63 27.49 -10.83
N SER A 381 8.09 26.40 -11.44
CA SER A 381 7.20 25.42 -12.08
C SER A 381 6.25 24.74 -11.09
N LEU A 382 6.66 24.51 -9.84
CA LEU A 382 5.75 24.02 -8.78
C LEU A 382 4.66 25.04 -8.45
N GLY A 383 5.00 26.33 -8.41
CA GLY A 383 4.04 27.41 -8.22
C GLY A 383 2.98 27.48 -9.32
N GLU A 384 3.38 27.29 -10.58
CA GLU A 384 2.48 27.25 -11.75
C GLU A 384 1.50 26.06 -11.73
N LEU A 385 1.86 24.99 -11.03
CA LEU A 385 0.99 23.83 -10.79
C LEU A 385 0.04 24.03 -9.60
N ASN A 386 0.07 25.18 -8.94
CA ASN A 386 -0.60 25.44 -7.66
C ASN A 386 -0.20 24.46 -6.55
N SER A 387 1.02 23.93 -6.58
CA SER A 387 1.59 23.10 -5.50
C SER A 387 1.69 23.91 -4.21
N SER A 388 0.96 23.48 -3.18
CA SER A 388 0.92 24.14 -1.87
C SER A 388 1.59 23.24 -0.80
N ASN A 389 2.87 22.95 -0.98
CA ASN A 389 3.63 22.09 -0.06
C ASN A 389 4.68 22.91 0.71
N PRO A 390 4.59 22.99 2.05
CA PRO A 390 5.56 23.71 2.89
C PRO A 390 7.01 23.26 2.69
N GLY A 391 7.23 21.99 2.29
CA GLY A 391 8.56 21.44 2.05
C GLY A 391 9.31 22.14 0.92
N ASP A 392 8.59 22.59 -0.12
CA ASP A 392 9.19 23.22 -1.31
C ASP A 392 9.82 24.57 -0.93
N TYR A 393 9.13 25.35 -0.11
CA TYR A 393 9.60 26.60 0.48
C TYR A 393 10.82 26.39 1.37
N VAL A 394 10.78 25.37 2.23
CA VAL A 394 11.90 25.04 3.12
C VAL A 394 13.14 24.66 2.32
N VAL A 395 12.99 23.90 1.23
CA VAL A 395 14.11 23.54 0.35
C VAL A 395 14.71 24.79 -0.29
N LEU A 396 13.91 25.67 -0.88
CA LEU A 396 14.41 26.89 -1.52
C LEU A 396 15.02 27.87 -0.49
N SER A 397 14.38 28.07 0.66
CA SER A 397 14.90 28.88 1.77
C SER A 397 16.28 28.39 2.22
N ASN A 398 16.45 27.06 2.34
CA ASN A 398 17.73 26.44 2.67
C ASN A 398 18.80 26.70 1.60
N MET A 399 18.43 26.68 0.31
CA MET A 399 19.34 26.99 -0.78
C MET A 399 19.78 28.46 -0.73
N TYR A 400 18.86 29.41 -0.49
CA TYR A 400 19.20 30.82 -0.30
C TYR A 400 20.08 31.07 0.92
N ALA A 401 19.80 30.43 2.05
CA ALA A 401 20.61 30.54 3.26
C ALA A 401 22.06 30.09 2.99
N ARG A 402 22.24 28.97 2.28
CA ARG A 402 23.57 28.47 1.90
C ARG A 402 24.29 29.41 0.94
N ALA A 403 23.55 30.06 0.03
CA ALA A 403 24.05 31.12 -0.85
C ALA A 403 24.23 32.49 -0.16
N LYS A 404 24.00 32.58 1.17
CA LYS A 404 24.06 33.81 1.98
C LYS A 404 23.10 34.92 1.50
N ARG A 405 22.01 34.56 0.80
CA ARG A 405 20.96 35.47 0.33
C ARG A 405 19.86 35.62 1.39
N TRP A 406 20.20 36.24 2.53
CA TRP A 406 19.31 36.32 3.70
C TRP A 406 18.00 37.10 3.46
N GLU A 407 18.02 38.09 2.56
CA GLU A 407 16.80 38.81 2.16
C GLU A 407 15.78 37.87 1.51
N ASP A 408 16.24 36.96 0.65
CA ASP A 408 15.37 36.00 -0.02
C ASP A 408 14.88 34.90 0.93
N VAL A 409 15.70 34.52 1.92
CA VAL A 409 15.26 33.67 3.05
C VAL A 409 14.10 34.34 3.79
N ALA A 410 14.21 35.63 4.11
CA ALA A 410 13.16 36.36 4.79
C ALA A 410 11.88 36.45 3.95
N LYS A 411 11.99 36.71 2.63
CA LYS A 411 10.85 36.70 1.69
C LYS A 411 10.12 35.36 1.69
N ILE A 412 10.84 34.25 1.52
CA ILE A 412 10.25 32.90 1.49
C ILE A 412 9.56 32.57 2.82
N ARG A 413 10.19 32.88 3.96
CA ARG A 413 9.58 32.65 5.28
C ARG A 413 8.33 33.50 5.51
N THR A 414 8.32 34.73 5.00
CA THR A 414 7.15 35.61 5.07
C THR A 414 6.01 35.05 4.23
N GLU A 415 6.29 34.57 3.01
CA GLU A 415 5.30 33.92 2.17
C GLU A 415 4.71 32.66 2.82
N MET A 416 5.55 31.83 3.46
CA MET A 416 5.09 30.66 4.22
C MET A 416 4.13 31.05 5.35
N ALA A 417 4.45 32.11 6.09
CA ALA A 417 3.63 32.60 7.19
C ALA A 417 2.29 33.16 6.69
N LEU A 418 2.29 33.93 5.60
CA LEU A 418 1.08 34.48 4.97
C LEU A 418 0.12 33.38 4.48
N ARG A 419 0.66 32.25 4.00
CA ARG A 419 -0.13 31.08 3.58
C ARG A 419 -0.58 30.18 4.73
N GLY A 420 -0.20 30.50 5.98
CA GLY A 420 -0.60 29.74 7.16
C GLY A 420 0.06 28.36 7.26
N PHE A 421 1.21 28.14 6.63
CA PHE A 421 1.87 26.83 6.67
C PHE A 421 2.46 26.53 8.04
N ILE A 422 2.04 25.42 8.63
CA ILE A 422 2.61 24.86 9.86
C ILE A 422 3.54 23.71 9.48
N GLN A 423 4.83 23.83 9.82
CA GLN A 423 5.79 22.77 9.57
C GLN A 423 5.54 21.60 10.53
N THR A 424 5.27 20.41 10.00
CA THR A 424 5.22 19.20 10.82
C THR A 424 6.63 18.87 11.31
N PRO A 425 6.86 18.74 12.64
CA PRO A 425 8.18 18.39 13.15
C PRO A 425 8.60 16.98 12.70
N GLY A 426 9.89 16.82 12.46
CA GLY A 426 10.49 15.50 12.25
C GLY A 426 10.43 14.67 13.52
N TYR A 427 9.99 13.42 13.41
CA TYR A 427 9.95 12.48 14.52
C TYR A 427 10.49 11.12 14.13
N SER A 428 10.93 10.38 15.14
CA SER A 428 11.33 8.98 15.03
C SER A 428 10.52 8.16 16.02
N LEU A 429 10.05 7.00 15.57
CA LEU A 429 9.34 5.99 16.34
C LEU A 429 10.29 4.83 16.58
N VAL A 430 10.29 4.26 17.77
CA VAL A 430 11.03 3.06 18.10
C VAL A 430 10.15 2.09 18.86
N GLU A 431 10.25 0.81 18.48
CA GLU A 431 9.51 -0.26 19.13
C GLU A 431 10.38 -0.93 20.18
N VAL A 432 9.92 -0.93 21.43
CA VAL A 432 10.57 -1.58 22.58
C VAL A 432 9.48 -2.28 23.38
N GLU A 433 9.69 -3.55 23.72
CA GLU A 433 8.72 -4.36 24.50
C GLU A 433 7.28 -4.30 23.96
N ARG A 434 7.12 -4.31 22.62
CA ARG A 434 5.84 -4.19 21.89
C ARG A 434 5.08 -2.88 22.12
N LYS A 435 5.78 -1.83 22.56
CA LYS A 435 5.27 -0.47 22.67
C LYS A 435 6.02 0.45 21.73
N ILE A 436 5.30 1.37 21.11
CA ILE A 436 5.86 2.36 20.20
C ILE A 436 6.11 3.65 20.98
N TYR A 437 7.36 4.11 20.97
CA TYR A 437 7.79 5.36 21.59
C TYR A 437 8.11 6.38 20.51
N LYS A 438 7.59 7.60 20.65
CA LYS A 438 7.79 8.70 19.70
C LYS A 438 8.75 9.72 20.30
N PHE A 439 9.75 10.10 19.51
CA PHE A 439 10.72 11.13 19.84
C PHE A 439 10.70 12.24 18.79
N VAL A 440 10.72 13.49 19.26
CA VAL A 440 10.94 14.68 18.43
C VAL A 440 12.33 15.23 18.74
N SER A 441 12.96 15.96 17.82
CA SER A 441 14.26 16.55 18.10
C SER A 441 14.19 17.51 19.29
N GLN A 442 15.19 17.46 20.18
CA GLN A 442 15.24 18.21 21.45
C GLN A 442 14.14 17.86 22.45
N ASP A 443 13.53 16.69 22.34
CA ASP A 443 12.47 16.26 23.25
C ASP A 443 13.01 15.96 24.66
N MET A 444 12.57 16.79 25.62
CA MET A 444 12.83 16.66 27.05
C MET A 444 11.60 16.19 27.85
N SER A 445 10.47 15.94 27.17
CA SER A 445 9.19 15.59 27.81
C SER A 445 9.11 14.14 28.27
N HIS A 446 9.98 13.27 27.74
CA HIS A 446 9.98 11.86 28.08
C HIS A 446 10.35 11.63 29.56
N PRO A 447 9.63 10.78 30.33
CA PRO A 447 9.90 10.57 31.76
C PRO A 447 11.33 10.11 32.08
N GLN A 448 11.97 9.41 31.14
CA GLN A 448 13.36 8.93 31.24
C GLN A 448 14.36 9.81 30.48
N CYS A 449 14.04 11.07 30.19
CA CYS A 449 14.87 11.96 29.38
C CYS A 449 16.33 12.02 29.87
N ARG A 450 16.55 12.10 31.18
CA ARG A 450 17.90 12.10 31.77
C ARG A 450 18.73 10.89 31.34
N GLY A 451 18.18 9.69 31.46
CA GLY A 451 18.88 8.46 31.06
C GLY A 451 19.13 8.37 29.56
N ILE A 452 18.19 8.88 28.73
CA ILE A 452 18.36 8.95 27.28
C ILE A 452 19.53 9.88 26.92
N TYR A 453 19.61 11.06 27.52
CA TYR A 453 20.68 12.02 27.25
C TYR A 453 22.04 11.55 27.82
N GLU A 454 22.07 10.85 28.95
CA GLU A 454 23.28 10.18 29.46
C GLU A 454 23.78 9.12 28.45
N MET A 455 22.88 8.33 27.85
CA MET A 455 23.23 7.38 26.79
C MET A 455 23.71 8.08 25.52
N ILE A 456 23.10 9.19 25.10
CA ILE A 456 23.59 10.00 23.98
C ILE A 456 25.04 10.44 24.23
N HIS A 457 25.35 10.94 25.42
CA HIS A 457 26.70 11.34 25.78
C HIS A 457 27.68 10.15 25.70
N GLN A 458 27.29 8.96 26.19
CA GLN A 458 28.11 7.75 26.06
C GLN A 458 28.34 7.36 24.60
N MET A 459 27.29 7.38 23.77
CA MET A 459 27.37 7.08 22.34
C MET A 459 28.32 8.05 21.63
N GLU A 460 28.19 9.36 21.87
CA GLU A 460 29.07 10.37 21.29
C GLU A 460 30.53 10.22 21.74
N TRP A 461 30.74 9.87 23.00
CA TRP A 461 32.08 9.63 23.52
C TRP A 461 32.78 8.49 22.77
N GLN A 462 32.08 7.37 22.54
CA GLN A 462 32.61 6.23 21.79
C GLN A 462 32.80 6.57 20.30
N LEU A 463 31.85 7.29 19.70
CA LEU A 463 31.93 7.72 18.31
C LEU A 463 33.14 8.61 17.99
N LYS A 464 33.60 9.42 18.96
CA LYS A 464 34.83 10.22 18.79
C LYS A 464 36.07 9.35 18.54
N PHE A 465 36.16 8.17 19.16
CA PHE A 465 37.27 7.24 18.94
C PHE A 465 37.22 6.57 17.57
N GLU A 466 36.01 6.43 17.00
CA GLU A 466 35.77 5.90 15.64
C GLU A 466 35.86 6.98 14.54
N GLY A 467 36.30 8.21 14.88
CA GLY A 467 36.50 9.30 13.92
C GLY A 467 35.22 10.00 13.45
N TYR A 468 34.10 9.84 14.17
CA TYR A 468 32.87 10.57 13.85
C TYR A 468 33.02 12.09 14.06
N SER A 469 32.61 12.85 13.06
CA SER A 469 32.49 14.31 13.11
C SER A 469 31.06 14.72 12.73
N PRO A 470 30.35 15.49 13.57
CA PRO A 470 29.03 16.00 13.22
C PRO A 470 29.08 16.89 11.97
N ASP A 471 28.20 16.64 11.00
CA ASP A 471 28.09 17.47 9.80
C ASP A 471 27.25 18.73 10.06
N THR A 472 27.89 19.78 10.58
CA THR A 472 27.24 21.07 10.89
C THR A 472 26.72 21.80 9.66
N SER A 473 27.16 21.43 8.44
CA SER A 473 26.69 22.04 7.19
C SER A 473 25.20 21.75 6.90
N GLN A 474 24.61 20.78 7.60
CA GLN A 474 23.19 20.45 7.51
C GLN A 474 22.30 21.34 8.37
N VAL A 475 22.88 22.09 9.31
CA VAL A 475 22.16 23.03 10.18
C VAL A 475 22.22 24.41 9.54
N LEU A 476 21.20 24.73 8.73
CA LEU A 476 21.11 25.96 7.94
C LEU A 476 20.48 27.14 8.72
N PHE A 477 20.72 27.17 10.03
CA PHE A 477 20.37 28.30 10.89
C PHE A 477 21.58 29.24 11.01
N ASP A 478 21.30 30.54 11.07
CA ASP A 478 22.31 31.57 11.35
C ASP A 478 22.60 31.60 12.85
N VAL A 479 23.33 30.58 13.30
CA VAL A 479 23.76 30.37 14.69
C VAL A 479 25.22 29.92 14.70
N ASP A 480 25.88 30.02 15.85
CA ASP A 480 27.26 29.59 15.98
C ASP A 480 27.43 28.07 15.82
N GLU A 481 28.67 27.63 15.56
CA GLU A 481 28.97 26.22 15.28
C GLU A 481 28.72 25.29 16.48
N GLU A 482 28.76 25.81 17.71
CA GLU A 482 28.52 24.99 18.90
C GLU A 482 27.01 24.73 19.07
N GLU A 483 26.17 25.74 18.81
CA GLU A 483 24.73 25.56 18.78
C GLU A 483 24.30 24.59 17.66
N LYS A 484 24.96 24.63 16.49
CA LYS A 484 24.70 23.66 15.42
C LYS A 484 25.01 22.23 15.87
N ARG A 485 26.12 22.03 16.58
CA ARG A 485 26.48 20.72 17.13
C ARG A 485 25.43 20.23 18.12
N GLU A 486 25.06 21.06 19.10
CA GLU A 486 24.03 20.71 20.10
C GLU A 486 22.70 20.30 19.47
N ARG A 487 22.25 21.03 18.43
CA ARG A 487 21.05 20.69 17.67
C ARG A 487 21.14 19.32 16.98
N LEU A 488 22.32 18.94 16.48
CA LEU A 488 22.54 17.63 15.88
C LEU A 488 22.60 16.50 16.91
N LYS A 489 23.05 16.75 18.15
CA LYS A 489 23.09 15.74 19.22
C LYS A 489 21.69 15.26 19.56
N ALA A 490 20.77 16.20 19.72
CA ALA A 490 19.40 15.93 20.13
C ALA A 490 18.44 15.61 18.95
N HIS A 491 18.96 15.06 17.85
CA HIS A 491 18.12 14.66 16.72
C HIS A 491 17.21 13.46 17.09
N SER A 492 15.93 13.48 16.70
CA SER A 492 14.94 12.46 17.05
C SER A 492 15.40 10.99 16.85
N GLN A 493 16.10 10.70 15.75
CA GLN A 493 16.65 9.35 15.49
C GLN A 493 17.70 8.94 16.53
N LYS A 494 18.57 9.85 16.98
CA LYS A 494 19.58 9.56 17.99
C LYS A 494 18.92 9.28 19.33
N LEU A 495 17.91 10.09 19.70
CA LEU A 495 17.10 9.86 20.91
C LEU A 495 16.41 8.49 20.89
N ALA A 496 15.80 8.13 19.76
CA ALA A 496 15.17 6.83 19.57
C ALA A 496 16.18 5.66 19.67
N MET A 497 17.38 5.82 19.10
CA MET A 497 18.46 4.84 19.23
C MET A 497 18.95 4.69 20.67
N ALA A 498 19.20 5.81 21.36
CA ALA A 498 19.62 5.81 22.76
C ALA A 498 18.58 5.11 23.64
N PHE A 499 17.30 5.43 23.46
CA PHE A 499 16.21 4.76 24.17
C PHE A 499 16.19 3.25 23.91
N ALA A 500 16.34 2.81 22.66
CA ALA A 500 16.40 1.38 22.34
C ALA A 500 17.62 0.68 22.95
N LEU A 501 18.80 1.31 22.94
CA LEU A 501 20.02 0.73 23.52
C LEU A 501 19.90 0.52 25.03
N ILE A 502 19.19 1.39 25.74
CA ILE A 502 18.91 1.25 27.18
C ILE A 502 17.96 0.07 27.45
N HIS A 503 16.93 -0.11 26.63
CA HIS A 503 15.81 -1.00 26.94
C HIS A 503 15.80 -2.32 26.17
N THR A 504 16.84 -2.60 25.38
CA THR A 504 16.94 -3.87 24.65
C THR A 504 18.25 -4.60 24.96
N SER A 505 18.18 -5.93 25.04
CA SER A 505 19.32 -6.78 25.37
C SER A 505 20.45 -6.69 24.34
N GLN A 506 21.68 -6.99 24.77
CA GLN A 506 22.83 -7.00 23.88
C GLN A 506 22.59 -7.87 22.63
N GLY A 507 22.91 -7.34 21.45
CA GLY A 507 22.70 -8.01 20.17
C GLY A 507 21.25 -7.98 19.62
N ALA A 508 20.27 -7.52 20.40
CA ALA A 508 18.89 -7.40 19.92
C ALA A 508 18.78 -6.37 18.77
N PRO A 509 18.03 -6.68 17.68
CA PRO A 509 17.87 -5.76 16.58
C PRO A 509 17.07 -4.52 17.01
N ILE A 510 17.45 -3.36 16.48
CA ILE A 510 16.75 -2.09 16.71
C ILE A 510 15.97 -1.72 15.45
N ARG A 511 14.69 -1.36 15.61
CA ARG A 511 13.82 -0.93 14.51
C ARG A 511 13.32 0.48 14.78
N ILE A 512 13.61 1.39 13.86
CA ILE A 512 13.21 2.80 13.94
C ILE A 512 12.41 3.14 12.69
N ALA A 513 11.29 3.84 12.85
CA ALA A 513 10.53 4.41 11.74
C ALA A 513 10.55 5.94 11.84
N ARG A 514 10.66 6.64 10.71
CA ARG A 514 10.72 8.11 10.67
C ARG A 514 9.82 8.70 9.59
N ASN A 515 9.30 9.90 9.84
CA ASN A 515 8.39 10.59 8.91
C ASN A 515 9.11 11.43 7.83
N LEU A 516 10.39 11.72 8.04
CA LEU A 516 11.26 12.48 7.13
C LEU A 516 12.37 11.59 6.60
N ARG A 517 12.96 11.95 5.46
CA ARG A 517 14.17 11.31 4.92
C ARG A 517 15.34 11.46 5.90
N MET A 518 16.20 10.46 5.96
CA MET A 518 17.41 10.44 6.77
C MET A 518 18.44 11.40 6.22
N CYS A 519 19.10 12.11 7.14
CA CYS A 519 20.15 13.04 6.81
C CYS A 519 21.51 12.35 6.86
N ASN A 520 22.52 12.97 6.23
CA ASN A 520 23.88 12.43 6.12
C ASN A 520 24.52 12.14 7.48
N ASP A 521 24.24 13.02 8.45
CA ASP A 521 24.78 12.90 9.80
C ASP A 521 24.20 11.67 10.52
N CYS A 522 22.87 11.53 10.49
CA CYS A 522 22.17 10.38 11.08
C CYS A 522 22.58 9.06 10.40
N HIS A 523 22.79 9.05 9.08
CA HIS A 523 23.21 7.84 8.37
C HIS A 523 24.60 7.37 8.85
N THR A 524 25.58 8.28 8.85
CA THR A 524 26.95 8.00 9.30
C THR A 524 26.98 7.62 10.79
N TYR A 525 26.22 8.34 11.61
CA TYR A 525 26.06 8.06 13.04
C TYR A 525 25.52 6.65 13.27
N THR A 526 24.44 6.25 12.58
CA THR A 526 23.86 4.91 12.75
C THR A 526 24.76 3.79 12.23
N LYS A 527 25.52 4.04 11.15
CA LYS A 527 26.55 3.13 10.63
C LYS A 527 27.59 2.81 11.70
N LEU A 528 28.17 3.83 12.32
CA LEU A 528 29.18 3.64 13.37
C LEU A 528 28.61 3.01 14.65
N ILE A 529 27.41 3.43 15.08
CA ILE A 529 26.74 2.82 16.25
C ILE A 529 26.46 1.32 16.03
N SER A 530 26.17 0.90 14.80
CA SER A 530 25.98 -0.53 14.49
C SER A 530 27.23 -1.38 14.80
N VAL A 531 28.43 -0.80 14.63
CA VAL A 531 29.72 -1.42 14.98
C VAL A 531 29.93 -1.39 16.48
N ILE A 532 29.90 -0.19 17.06
CA ILE A 532 30.27 0.07 18.47
C ILE A 532 29.42 -0.79 19.42
N TYR A 533 28.11 -0.86 19.18
CA TYR A 533 27.18 -1.58 20.04
C TYR A 533 26.82 -2.97 19.50
N GLN A 534 27.42 -3.39 18.37
CA GLN A 534 27.19 -4.68 17.73
C GLN A 534 25.70 -4.96 17.51
N ARG A 535 25.00 -3.99 16.90
CA ARG A 535 23.55 -4.05 16.66
C ARG A 535 23.23 -4.05 15.18
N LYS A 536 22.27 -4.91 14.80
CA LYS A 536 21.55 -4.75 13.53
C LYS A 536 20.49 -3.67 13.71
N ILE A 537 20.59 -2.57 12.97
CA ILE A 537 19.66 -1.44 13.07
C ILE A 537 18.92 -1.30 11.75
N THR A 538 17.60 -1.36 11.77
CA THR A 538 16.75 -1.12 10.60
C THR A 538 16.04 0.20 10.77
N VAL A 539 16.26 1.13 9.84
CA VAL A 539 15.58 2.42 9.80
C VAL A 539 14.63 2.44 8.61
N ARG A 540 13.33 2.59 8.88
CA ARG A 540 12.26 2.72 7.89
C ARG A 540 11.97 4.20 7.64
N GLU A 541 12.11 4.63 6.40
CA GLU A 541 11.57 5.87 5.87
C GLU A 541 10.20 5.62 5.23
N ARG A 542 9.59 6.63 4.58
CA ARG A 542 8.29 6.47 3.93
C ARG A 542 8.28 5.31 2.92
N ASN A 543 9.29 5.25 2.05
CA ASN A 543 9.36 4.30 0.93
C ASN A 543 10.72 3.55 0.86
N ARG A 544 11.53 3.57 1.93
CA ARG A 544 12.87 2.96 1.94
C ARG A 544 13.20 2.35 3.29
N PHE A 545 14.04 1.32 3.26
CA PHE A 545 14.67 0.70 4.42
C PHE A 545 16.17 0.85 4.33
N HIS A 546 16.78 1.22 5.44
CA HIS A 546 18.21 1.19 5.65
C HIS A 546 18.53 0.10 6.67
N HIS A 547 19.30 -0.90 6.25
CA HIS A 547 19.80 -1.93 7.15
C HIS A 547 21.25 -1.65 7.47
N PHE A 548 21.51 -1.26 8.71
CA PHE A 548 22.84 -1.03 9.24
C PHE A 548 23.33 -2.26 9.99
N LYS A 549 24.51 -2.75 9.60
CA LYS A 549 25.17 -3.87 10.24
C LYS A 549 26.67 -3.75 10.02
N ASP A 550 27.46 -3.95 11.07
CA ASP A 550 28.92 -4.01 11.01
C ASP A 550 29.54 -2.82 10.24
N GLY A 551 28.97 -1.62 10.42
CA GLY A 551 29.50 -0.41 9.81
C GLY A 551 29.22 -0.31 8.32
N THR A 552 28.21 -1.00 7.81
CA THR A 552 27.73 -0.88 6.43
C THR A 552 26.23 -0.60 6.42
N CYS A 553 25.72 -0.03 5.31
CA CYS A 553 24.30 0.15 5.08
C CYS A 553 23.89 -0.54 3.77
N SER A 554 22.68 -1.12 3.72
CA SER A 554 22.15 -1.77 2.53
C SER A 554 22.02 -0.86 1.30
N CYS A 555 22.05 0.47 1.46
CA CYS A 555 22.03 1.41 0.34
C CYS A 555 23.43 1.76 -0.21
N GLY A 556 24.51 1.17 0.28
CA GLY A 556 25.86 1.43 -0.21
C GLY A 556 26.31 2.90 -0.05
N ASP A 557 25.87 3.57 1.01
CA ASP A 557 26.05 5.02 1.24
C ASP A 557 25.35 5.94 0.19
N TYR A 558 24.58 5.37 -0.74
CA TYR A 558 23.79 6.11 -1.73
C TYR A 558 22.44 6.57 -1.16
N CYS A 559 22.48 7.50 -0.20
CA CYS A 559 21.31 7.95 0.56
C CYS A 559 20.50 9.12 -0.04
N PHE A 560 21.07 9.94 -0.94
CA PHE A 560 20.52 11.25 -1.40
C PHE A 560 19.97 11.24 -2.79
#